data_AF-A0A9E3H8M1-F1
#
_entry.id   AF-A0A9E3H8M1-F1
#
_cell.length_a   1.000
_cell.length_b   1.000
_cell.length_c   1.000
_cell.angle_alpha   90.00
_cell.angle_beta   90.00
_cell.angle_gamma   90.00
#
_symmetry.space_group_name_H-M   'P 1'
#
loop_
_entity.id
_entity.type
_entity.pdbx_description
1 polymer ?
#
loop_
_entity_poly.entity_id
_entity_poly.type
_entity_poly.pdbx_seq_one_letter_code
_entity_poly.pdbx_strand_id
1 'polypeptide(L)'
;MYDLNRLTKENLLNFAVKLRNLDTDAASMEAMAVSMVSYIYKNFVLPDGSPACSLVRFFKTHPYDGLPEDIQLETKSILNGRTINSDTKCLTLLATMGENPQWNSRKLSLGHQVIPLIDQDTVAKIPMISQLIWQFGLEIENVIKPKPEIIINLGKKNFNVFYIPEAINSPYIPAQTQFVIPYQIKSVLGLGGMLPSGNIFVMILFSKVQIPVDLAYLFKWVAVYARVAATSVEKKGIIFDNTPIDITNVSKNSSNKQIHQVINFQGANLQGVNFQGANLQGANFQGANLQGAIMPDGSIYTAK
;
A
#
# COMPACT_ATOMS: atom_id res chain seq x y z
N MET A 1 -2.20 -3.56 19.06
CA MET A 1 -1.36 -4.62 18.49
C MET A 1 -2.24 -5.83 18.22
N TYR A 2 -1.96 -6.54 17.14
CA TYR A 2 -2.75 -7.65 16.60
C TYR A 2 -1.79 -8.80 16.28
N ASP A 3 -1.98 -9.96 16.89
CA ASP A 3 -1.20 -11.16 16.59
C ASP A 3 -1.56 -11.65 15.18
N LEU A 4 -0.57 -11.63 14.28
CA LEU A 4 -0.79 -11.98 12.88
C LEU A 4 -1.12 -13.47 12.69
N ASN A 5 -0.72 -14.35 13.62
CA ASN A 5 -1.08 -15.79 13.58
C ASN A 5 -2.54 -16.04 13.95
N ARG A 6 -3.17 -15.10 14.67
CA ARG A 6 -4.53 -15.23 15.22
C ARG A 6 -5.43 -14.10 14.76
N LEU A 7 -5.11 -13.51 13.61
CA LEU A 7 -5.84 -12.36 13.10
C LEU A 7 -7.25 -12.78 12.66
N THR A 8 -8.26 -12.17 13.27
CA THR A 8 -9.66 -12.37 12.91
C THR A 8 -10.13 -11.31 11.91
N LYS A 9 -11.24 -11.58 11.23
CA LYS A 9 -11.94 -10.62 10.37
C LYS A 9 -12.19 -9.28 11.09
N GLU A 10 -12.70 -9.35 12.31
CA GLU A 10 -13.02 -8.18 13.13
C GLU A 10 -11.76 -7.36 13.49
N ASN A 11 -10.70 -8.05 13.91
CA ASN A 11 -9.41 -7.42 14.24
C ASN A 11 -8.82 -6.69 13.03
N LEU A 12 -8.88 -7.31 11.85
CA LEU A 12 -8.38 -6.70 10.62
C LEU A 12 -9.23 -5.51 10.18
N LEU A 13 -10.55 -5.55 10.35
CA LEU A 13 -11.42 -4.41 10.09
C LEU A 13 -11.10 -3.24 11.03
N ASN A 14 -10.97 -3.51 12.33
CA ASN A 14 -10.60 -2.50 13.33
C ASN A 14 -9.22 -1.90 13.05
N PHE A 15 -8.26 -2.73 12.64
CA PHE A 15 -6.96 -2.26 12.17
C PHE A 15 -7.10 -1.31 10.97
N ALA A 16 -7.89 -1.69 9.97
CA ALA A 16 -8.04 -0.92 8.73
C ALA A 16 -8.74 0.44 8.96
N VAL A 17 -9.74 0.48 9.85
CA VAL A 17 -10.41 1.73 10.27
C VAL A 17 -9.42 2.65 10.98
N LYS A 18 -8.57 2.12 11.87
CA LYS A 18 -7.54 2.94 12.53
C LYS A 18 -6.50 3.46 11.54
N LEU A 19 -6.05 2.63 10.60
CA LEU A 19 -5.11 3.02 9.53
C LEU A 19 -5.66 4.21 8.73
N ARG A 20 -6.95 4.18 8.40
CA ARG A 20 -7.63 5.26 7.66
C ARG A 20 -7.52 6.61 8.36
N ASN A 21 -7.65 6.61 9.68
CA ASN A 21 -7.67 7.82 10.49
C ASN A 21 -6.27 8.25 10.92
N LEU A 22 -5.22 7.55 10.45
CA LEU A 22 -3.87 8.05 10.57
C LEU A 22 -3.72 9.26 9.66
N ASP A 23 -3.47 10.39 10.30
CA ASP A 23 -2.86 11.55 9.67
C ASP A 23 -3.62 12.02 8.41
N THR A 24 -4.94 12.19 8.54
CA THR A 24 -5.79 12.76 7.47
C THR A 24 -5.33 14.16 7.04
N ASP A 25 -4.53 14.81 7.89
CA ASP A 25 -3.94 16.12 7.66
C ASP A 25 -2.45 16.06 7.31
N ALA A 26 -1.90 14.88 6.99
CA ALA A 26 -0.50 14.70 6.61
C ALA A 26 -0.03 15.78 5.62
N ALA A 27 1.14 16.35 5.90
CA ALA A 27 1.72 17.44 5.14
C ALA A 27 2.13 17.04 3.72
N SER A 28 2.45 15.76 3.52
CA SER A 28 2.90 15.20 2.24
C SER A 28 2.49 13.72 2.08
N MET A 29 2.55 13.22 0.85
CA MET A 29 2.37 11.79 0.57
C MET A 29 3.43 10.94 1.29
N GLU A 30 4.67 11.42 1.37
CA GLU A 30 5.76 10.76 2.09
C GLU A 30 5.46 10.65 3.59
N ALA A 31 5.01 11.73 4.23
CA ALA A 31 4.64 11.71 5.65
C ALA A 31 3.50 10.71 5.92
N MET A 32 2.46 10.70 5.07
CA MET A 32 1.38 9.73 5.17
C MET A 32 1.89 8.29 4.98
N ALA A 33 2.75 8.04 3.99
CA ALA A 33 3.33 6.73 3.74
C ALA A 33 4.14 6.23 4.96
N VAL A 34 4.94 7.11 5.59
CA VAL A 34 5.70 6.80 6.80
C VAL A 34 4.76 6.44 7.96
N SER A 35 3.70 7.22 8.17
CA SER A 35 2.69 6.96 9.21
C SER A 35 2.01 5.59 9.01
N MET A 36 1.61 5.26 7.78
CA MET A 36 1.00 3.96 7.46
C MET A 36 1.96 2.78 7.65
N VAL A 37 3.18 2.88 7.09
CA VAL A 37 4.20 1.82 7.20
C VAL A 37 4.55 1.59 8.66
N SER A 38 4.75 2.66 9.43
CA SER A 38 5.05 2.56 10.86
C SER A 38 3.90 1.91 11.63
N TYR A 39 2.65 2.29 11.34
CA TYR A 39 1.49 1.70 12.00
C TYR A 39 1.36 0.21 11.71
N ILE A 40 1.49 -0.21 10.44
CA ILE A 40 1.48 -1.62 10.02
C ILE A 40 2.58 -2.40 10.76
N TYR A 41 3.83 -1.93 10.67
CA TYR A 41 4.99 -2.62 11.23
C TYR A 41 4.89 -2.78 12.76
N LYS A 42 4.44 -1.74 13.48
CA LYS A 42 4.34 -1.76 14.94
C LYS A 42 3.11 -2.52 15.47
N ASN A 43 2.06 -2.67 14.68
CA ASN A 43 0.81 -3.27 15.18
C ASN A 43 0.58 -4.70 14.76
N PHE A 44 1.21 -5.21 13.69
CA PHE A 44 1.22 -6.65 13.43
C PHE A 44 2.40 -7.29 14.15
N VAL A 45 2.07 -8.12 15.14
CA VAL A 45 3.06 -8.72 16.04
C VAL A 45 2.95 -10.24 16.06
N LEU A 46 4.02 -10.90 16.51
CA LEU A 46 4.03 -12.30 16.90
C LEU A 46 3.44 -12.47 18.32
N PRO A 47 3.18 -13.70 18.80
CA PRO A 47 2.63 -13.93 20.14
C PRO A 47 3.50 -13.38 21.28
N ASP A 48 4.80 -13.22 21.06
CA ASP A 48 5.76 -12.64 22.02
C ASP A 48 5.82 -11.10 21.98
N GLY A 49 5.02 -10.46 21.12
CA GLY A 49 4.97 -9.01 20.94
C GLY A 49 6.03 -8.44 19.99
N SER A 50 6.93 -9.27 19.45
CA SER A 50 7.89 -8.82 18.43
C SER A 50 7.21 -8.56 17.07
N PRO A 51 7.79 -7.77 16.16
CA PRO A 51 7.19 -7.50 14.85
C PRO A 51 6.94 -8.78 14.05
N ALA A 52 5.73 -8.92 13.48
CA ALA A 52 5.39 -10.06 12.62
C ALA A 52 5.95 -9.93 11.20
N CYS A 53 6.34 -8.73 10.79
CA CYS A 53 6.96 -8.45 9.50
C CYS A 53 8.41 -8.09 9.70
N SER A 54 9.31 -8.64 8.89
CA SER A 54 10.73 -8.24 8.89
C SER A 54 10.93 -6.92 8.16
N LEU A 55 10.04 -6.60 7.22
CA LEU A 55 10.10 -5.41 6.39
C LEU A 55 8.71 -5.05 5.85
N VAL A 56 8.37 -3.76 5.93
CA VAL A 56 7.18 -3.17 5.32
C VAL A 56 7.60 -1.97 4.49
N ARG A 57 7.12 -1.88 3.25
CA ARG A 57 7.47 -0.81 2.30
C ARG A 57 6.23 -0.20 1.67
N PHE A 58 6.28 1.09 1.36
CA PHE A 58 5.26 1.81 0.59
C PHE A 58 5.90 2.40 -0.65
N PHE A 59 5.32 2.08 -1.80
CA PHE A 59 5.70 2.60 -3.10
C PHE A 59 4.54 3.37 -3.74
N LYS A 60 4.88 4.34 -4.58
CA LYS A 60 3.93 5.03 -5.45
C LYS A 60 4.56 5.32 -6.80
N THR A 61 3.78 5.25 -7.87
CA THR A 61 4.24 5.65 -9.19
C THR A 61 4.22 7.17 -9.34
N HIS A 62 5.29 7.72 -9.90
CA HIS A 62 5.43 9.15 -10.20
C HIS A 62 6.01 9.34 -11.60
N PRO A 63 5.61 10.39 -12.34
CA PRO A 63 6.38 10.84 -13.50
C PRO A 63 7.83 11.12 -13.11
N TYR A 64 8.76 10.79 -14.00
CA TYR A 64 10.20 10.93 -13.80
C TYR A 64 10.61 12.38 -13.50
N ASP A 65 10.03 13.35 -14.21
CA ASP A 65 10.31 14.78 -14.03
C ASP A 65 9.90 15.34 -12.67
N GLY A 66 8.89 14.74 -12.03
CA GLY A 66 8.40 15.09 -10.71
C GLY A 66 9.18 14.47 -9.55
N LEU A 67 10.27 13.73 -9.84
CA LEU A 67 11.09 13.10 -8.80
C LEU A 67 12.17 14.05 -8.27
N PRO A 68 12.58 13.91 -7.00
CA PRO A 68 13.75 14.57 -6.45
C PRO A 68 15.04 14.25 -7.23
N GLU A 69 16.00 15.17 -7.24
CA GLU A 69 17.24 15.05 -8.03
C GLU A 69 18.06 13.79 -7.69
N ASP A 70 18.14 13.41 -6.40
CA ASP A 70 18.82 12.20 -5.94
C ASP A 70 18.20 10.94 -6.59
N ILE A 71 16.87 10.86 -6.62
CA ILE A 71 16.14 9.76 -7.23
C ILE A 71 16.25 9.79 -8.77
N GLN A 72 16.27 10.98 -9.37
CA GLN A 72 16.48 11.11 -10.82
C GLN A 72 17.87 10.60 -11.25
N LEU A 73 18.90 10.87 -10.46
CA LEU A 73 20.27 10.39 -10.68
C LEU A 73 20.34 8.86 -10.54
N GLU A 74 19.74 8.30 -9.50
CA GLU A 74 19.67 6.84 -9.32
C GLU A 74 18.93 6.17 -10.49
N THR A 75 17.81 6.77 -10.94
CA THR A 75 17.07 6.28 -12.11
C THR A 75 17.97 6.25 -13.35
N LYS A 76 18.73 7.31 -13.63
CA LYS A 76 19.67 7.33 -14.78
C LYS A 76 20.73 6.24 -14.67
N SER A 77 21.22 5.97 -13.47
CA SER A 77 22.20 4.89 -13.23
C SER A 77 21.62 3.51 -13.55
N ILE A 78 20.37 3.24 -13.17
CA ILE A 78 19.67 1.97 -13.47
C ILE A 78 19.52 1.76 -14.98
N LEU A 79 19.33 2.83 -15.75
CA LEU A 79 19.07 2.77 -17.18
C LEU A 79 20.30 2.52 -18.05
N ASN A 80 21.51 2.57 -17.49
CA ASN A 80 22.76 2.24 -18.18
C ASN A 80 22.89 2.89 -19.58
N GLY A 81 22.49 4.16 -19.71
CA GLY A 81 22.56 4.92 -20.96
C GLY A 81 21.32 4.88 -21.85
N ARG A 82 20.24 4.18 -21.47
CA ARG A 82 18.94 4.31 -22.16
C ARG A 82 18.31 5.67 -21.89
N THR A 83 17.66 6.23 -22.89
CA THR A 83 16.89 7.47 -22.76
C THR A 83 15.62 7.24 -21.94
N ILE A 84 15.26 8.22 -21.10
CA ILE A 84 14.03 8.23 -20.31
C ILE A 84 13.22 9.47 -20.66
N ASN A 85 11.92 9.29 -20.91
CA ASN A 85 11.01 10.40 -21.14
C ASN A 85 10.57 11.01 -19.81
N SER A 86 10.30 12.32 -19.80
CA SER A 86 9.88 13.05 -18.59
C SER A 86 8.63 12.47 -17.92
N ASP A 87 7.69 11.97 -18.72
CA ASP A 87 6.42 11.39 -18.29
C ASP A 87 6.51 9.92 -17.85
N THR A 88 7.68 9.29 -18.00
CA THR A 88 7.89 7.87 -17.64
C THR A 88 7.51 7.64 -16.19
N LYS A 89 6.66 6.64 -15.94
CA LYS A 89 6.27 6.27 -14.58
C LYS A 89 7.41 5.51 -13.90
N CYS A 90 7.80 5.99 -12.73
CA CYS A 90 8.76 5.38 -11.84
C CYS A 90 8.04 4.91 -10.58
N LEU A 91 8.14 3.62 -10.26
CA LEU A 91 7.67 3.11 -8.97
C LEU A 91 8.70 3.46 -7.89
N THR A 92 8.36 4.42 -7.04
CA THR A 92 9.30 5.07 -6.11
C THR A 92 8.94 4.73 -4.67
N LEU A 93 9.95 4.41 -3.86
CA LEU A 93 9.83 4.13 -2.43
C LEU A 93 9.60 5.43 -1.66
N LEU A 94 8.45 5.54 -0.99
CA LEU A 94 8.12 6.68 -0.14
C LEU A 94 8.34 6.39 1.34
N ALA A 95 8.15 5.14 1.78
CA ALA A 95 8.38 4.76 3.16
C ALA A 95 8.83 3.31 3.29
N THR A 96 9.64 3.04 4.31
CA THR A 96 10.19 1.72 4.59
C THR A 96 10.45 1.61 6.09
N MET A 97 10.12 0.46 6.68
CA MET A 97 10.41 0.14 8.07
C MET A 97 10.70 -1.35 8.19
N GLY A 98 11.77 -1.71 8.89
CA GLY A 98 12.20 -3.10 9.01
C GLY A 98 13.28 -3.32 10.05
N GLU A 99 13.65 -4.58 10.20
CA GLU A 99 14.58 -5.05 11.25
C GLU A 99 15.99 -4.53 11.08
N ASN A 100 16.43 -4.33 9.83
CA ASN A 100 17.71 -3.70 9.55
C ASN A 100 17.59 -2.16 9.70
N PRO A 101 18.46 -1.51 10.48
CA PRO A 101 18.46 -0.04 10.62
C PRO A 101 18.47 0.72 9.29
N GLN A 102 19.15 0.20 8.26
CA GLN A 102 19.21 0.82 6.93
C GLN A 102 17.85 0.84 6.21
N TRP A 103 16.93 -0.07 6.55
CA TRP A 103 15.60 -0.12 5.96
C TRP A 103 14.61 0.87 6.57
N ASN A 104 14.99 1.61 7.60
CA ASN A 104 14.12 2.58 8.27
C ASN A 104 14.22 3.99 7.68
N SER A 105 14.90 4.13 6.53
CA SER A 105 14.99 5.37 5.77
C SER A 105 15.06 5.06 4.28
N ARG A 106 14.28 5.77 3.45
CA ARG A 106 14.36 5.59 1.99
C ARG A 106 15.75 5.91 1.44
N LYS A 107 16.43 6.91 2.01
CA LYS A 107 17.77 7.36 1.57
C LYS A 107 18.85 6.33 1.85
N LEU A 108 18.68 5.54 2.92
CA LEU A 108 19.64 4.52 3.35
C LEU A 108 19.25 3.11 2.86
N SER A 109 18.01 2.91 2.42
CA SER A 109 17.52 1.63 1.94
C SER A 109 18.16 1.31 0.59
N LEU A 110 19.19 0.46 0.61
CA LEU A 110 19.85 -0.02 -0.59
C LEU A 110 18.94 -0.96 -1.39
N GLY A 111 18.85 -0.70 -2.69
CA GLY A 111 18.05 -1.49 -3.64
C GLY A 111 16.57 -1.11 -3.67
N HIS A 112 16.04 -0.99 -4.88
CA HIS A 112 14.63 -0.69 -5.18
C HIS A 112 14.12 0.65 -4.59
N GLN A 113 14.94 1.71 -4.49
CA GLN A 113 14.41 3.04 -4.17
C GLN A 113 13.53 3.57 -5.30
N VAL A 114 13.89 3.24 -6.54
CA VAL A 114 13.14 3.57 -7.74
C VAL A 114 13.22 2.45 -8.76
N ILE A 115 12.11 2.17 -9.43
CA ILE A 115 12.03 1.22 -10.53
C ILE A 115 11.38 1.92 -11.72
N PRO A 116 12.14 2.29 -12.77
CA PRO A 116 11.60 2.92 -13.96
C PRO A 116 10.79 1.93 -14.79
N LEU A 117 9.51 2.23 -15.03
CA LEU A 117 8.58 1.39 -15.79
C LEU A 117 8.58 1.85 -17.26
N ILE A 118 9.69 1.63 -17.97
CA ILE A 118 9.89 2.16 -19.34
C ILE A 118 9.18 1.33 -20.39
N ASP A 119 9.33 0.01 -20.29
CA ASP A 119 8.81 -0.95 -21.25
C ASP A 119 8.51 -2.29 -20.58
N GLN A 120 7.74 -3.12 -21.28
CA GLN A 120 7.30 -4.41 -20.78
C GLN A 120 8.46 -5.37 -20.52
N ASP A 121 9.49 -5.37 -21.37
CA ASP A 121 10.63 -6.28 -21.23
C ASP A 121 11.46 -5.98 -19.98
N THR A 122 11.60 -4.70 -19.64
CA THR A 122 12.31 -4.25 -18.44
C THR A 122 11.54 -4.61 -17.19
N VAL A 123 10.21 -4.43 -17.19
CA VAL A 123 9.34 -4.82 -16.08
C VAL A 123 9.28 -6.34 -15.90
N ALA A 124 9.22 -7.10 -17.00
CA ALA A 124 9.19 -8.57 -16.98
C ALA A 124 10.45 -9.19 -16.35
N LYS A 125 11.60 -8.50 -16.44
CA LYS A 125 12.86 -8.91 -15.80
C LYS A 125 12.88 -8.71 -14.28
N ILE A 126 11.83 -8.13 -13.69
CA ILE A 126 11.70 -7.92 -12.25
C ILE A 126 10.52 -8.77 -11.75
N PRO A 127 10.73 -10.06 -11.41
CA PRO A 127 9.65 -11.04 -11.20
C PRO A 127 8.60 -10.62 -10.17
N MET A 128 9.02 -9.98 -9.08
CA MET A 128 8.09 -9.52 -8.05
C MET A 128 7.18 -8.40 -8.55
N ILE A 129 7.72 -7.47 -9.34
CA ILE A 129 6.97 -6.30 -9.84
C ILE A 129 6.04 -6.71 -10.97
N SER A 130 6.50 -7.57 -11.90
CA SER A 130 5.63 -8.11 -12.93
C SER A 130 4.47 -8.90 -12.31
N GLN A 131 4.74 -9.72 -11.30
CA GLN A 131 3.71 -10.46 -10.57
C GLN A 131 2.75 -9.52 -9.81
N LEU A 132 3.25 -8.46 -9.19
CA LEU A 132 2.42 -7.46 -8.51
C LEU A 132 1.45 -6.76 -9.49
N ILE A 133 1.96 -6.28 -10.62
CA ILE A 133 1.16 -5.62 -11.66
C ILE A 133 0.08 -6.57 -12.17
N TRP A 134 0.45 -7.81 -12.49
CA TRP A 134 -0.48 -8.83 -12.95
C TRP A 134 -1.55 -9.18 -11.91
N GLN A 135 -1.17 -9.40 -10.65
CA GLN A 135 -2.12 -9.73 -9.58
C GLN A 135 -3.04 -8.57 -9.22
N PHE A 136 -2.66 -7.32 -9.50
CA PHE A 136 -3.55 -6.16 -9.39
C PHE A 136 -4.55 -6.06 -10.57
N GLY A 137 -4.52 -7.03 -11.50
CA GLY A 137 -5.38 -7.06 -12.67
C GLY A 137 -5.06 -5.96 -13.68
N LEU A 138 -3.85 -5.41 -13.59
CA LEU A 138 -3.32 -4.38 -14.48
C LEU A 138 -2.48 -5.04 -15.57
N GLU A 139 -2.67 -4.61 -16.81
CA GLU A 139 -1.71 -4.93 -17.88
C GLU A 139 -0.52 -3.99 -17.74
N ILE A 140 0.69 -4.50 -17.98
CA ILE A 140 1.92 -3.73 -17.88
C ILE A 140 1.84 -2.47 -18.76
N GLU A 141 1.27 -2.58 -19.97
CA GLU A 141 1.04 -1.43 -20.86
C GLU A 141 0.22 -0.31 -20.21
N ASN A 142 -0.82 -0.65 -19.43
CA ASN A 142 -1.69 0.32 -18.79
C ASN A 142 -1.04 0.99 -17.58
N VAL A 143 -0.05 0.34 -16.96
CA VAL A 143 0.78 0.94 -15.91
C VAL A 143 1.80 1.90 -16.49
N ILE A 144 2.40 1.54 -17.63
CA ILE A 144 3.38 2.36 -18.34
C ILE A 144 2.70 3.57 -19.01
N LYS A 145 1.57 3.34 -19.67
CA LYS A 145 0.77 4.34 -20.40
C LYS A 145 -0.72 4.19 -20.05
N PRO A 146 -1.22 4.90 -19.03
CA PRO A 146 -2.63 4.82 -18.66
C PRO A 146 -3.52 5.39 -19.78
N LYS A 147 -4.40 4.57 -20.36
CA LYS A 147 -5.41 5.01 -21.33
C LYS A 147 -6.62 5.62 -20.59
N PRO A 148 -7.16 6.79 -21.00
CA PRO A 148 -8.26 7.47 -20.31
C PRO A 148 -9.53 6.62 -20.12
N GLU A 149 -9.87 5.79 -21.11
CA GLU A 149 -11.07 4.93 -21.10
C GLU A 149 -10.99 3.79 -20.07
N ILE A 150 -9.77 3.40 -19.66
CA ILE A 150 -9.52 2.30 -18.73
C ILE A 150 -9.65 2.76 -17.27
N ILE A 151 -9.42 4.05 -16.97
CA ILE A 151 -9.56 4.63 -15.62
C ILE A 151 -11.00 4.42 -15.10
N ILE A 152 -11.99 4.47 -15.99
CA ILE A 152 -13.42 4.28 -15.66
C ILE A 152 -13.75 2.80 -15.39
N ASN A 153 -13.07 1.85 -16.03
CA ASN A 153 -13.32 0.40 -15.87
C ASN A 153 -12.44 -0.29 -14.80
N LEU A 154 -11.25 0.24 -14.50
CA LEU A 154 -10.39 -0.27 -13.41
C LEU A 154 -10.98 -0.01 -12.03
N GLY A 155 -11.91 0.95 -11.89
CA GLY A 155 -12.72 1.09 -10.70
C GLY A 155 -13.52 -0.18 -10.36
N LYS A 156 -13.79 -1.07 -11.32
CA LYS A 156 -14.63 -2.29 -11.16
C LYS A 156 -13.84 -3.58 -10.93
N LYS A 157 -12.51 -3.61 -11.10
CA LYS A 157 -11.70 -4.82 -10.86
C LYS A 157 -11.28 -4.90 -9.38
N ASN A 158 -11.58 -6.02 -8.73
CA ASN A 158 -11.50 -6.25 -7.28
C ASN A 158 -10.07 -6.39 -6.70
N PHE A 159 -9.01 -6.14 -7.46
CA PHE A 159 -7.70 -6.67 -7.14
C PHE A 159 -6.77 -5.63 -6.49
N ASN A 160 -6.94 -5.47 -5.18
CA ASN A 160 -6.11 -4.60 -4.33
C ASN A 160 -5.10 -5.40 -3.47
N VAL A 161 -4.94 -6.69 -3.75
CA VAL A 161 -4.14 -7.62 -2.95
C VAL A 161 -3.25 -8.46 -3.88
N PHE A 162 -1.96 -8.42 -3.62
CA PHE A 162 -0.93 -9.30 -4.16
C PHE A 162 -0.52 -10.25 -3.03
N TYR A 163 -0.39 -11.54 -3.30
CA TYR A 163 -0.03 -12.50 -2.26
C TYR A 163 0.90 -13.60 -2.78
N ILE A 164 1.97 -13.85 -2.01
CA ILE A 164 2.86 -14.99 -2.15
C ILE A 164 2.71 -15.83 -0.87
N PRO A 165 2.02 -16.98 -0.93
CA PRO A 165 1.74 -17.81 0.24
C PRO A 165 2.99 -18.45 0.85
N GLU A 166 4.00 -18.71 0.02
CA GLU A 166 5.26 -19.33 0.42
C GLU A 166 6.42 -18.57 -0.22
N ALA A 167 7.21 -17.90 0.62
CA ALA A 167 8.32 -17.07 0.16
C ALA A 167 9.60 -17.87 -0.12
N ILE A 168 9.83 -18.95 0.63
CA ILE A 168 10.97 -19.86 0.42
C ILE A 168 10.82 -20.54 -0.93
N ASN A 169 11.89 -20.57 -1.72
CA ASN A 169 11.93 -21.10 -3.09
C ASN A 169 10.96 -20.43 -4.07
N SER A 170 10.33 -19.32 -3.69
CA SER A 170 9.43 -18.58 -4.57
C SER A 170 10.21 -17.99 -5.75
N PRO A 171 9.84 -18.29 -7.02
CA PRO A 171 10.50 -17.72 -8.19
C PRO A 171 10.28 -16.19 -8.29
N TYR A 172 9.29 -15.67 -7.57
CA TYR A 172 8.96 -14.25 -7.55
C TYR A 172 9.87 -13.43 -6.61
N ILE A 173 10.62 -14.09 -5.73
CA ILE A 173 11.53 -13.43 -4.78
C ILE A 173 12.94 -14.02 -4.96
N PRO A 174 13.75 -13.50 -5.91
CA PRO A 174 15.07 -14.05 -6.19
C PRO A 174 16.04 -13.97 -5.00
N ALA A 175 15.80 -13.06 -4.05
CA ALA A 175 16.68 -12.77 -2.93
C ALA A 175 16.58 -13.81 -1.79
N GLN A 176 16.75 -15.09 -2.11
CA GLN A 176 16.55 -16.19 -1.17
C GLN A 176 17.60 -16.20 -0.05
N THR A 177 18.89 -16.19 -0.41
CA THR A 177 20.00 -16.35 0.53
C THR A 177 20.35 -15.08 1.28
N GLN A 178 20.08 -13.91 0.68
CA GLN A 178 20.40 -12.60 1.25
C GLN A 178 19.22 -11.93 1.99
N PHE A 179 17.99 -12.40 1.80
CA PHE A 179 16.80 -11.76 2.38
C PHE A 179 15.75 -12.75 2.92
N VAL A 180 15.22 -13.66 2.09
CA VAL A 180 14.11 -14.55 2.53
C VAL A 180 14.53 -15.45 3.68
N ILE A 181 15.63 -16.18 3.54
CA ILE A 181 16.10 -17.15 4.53
C ILE A 181 16.61 -16.43 5.80
N PRO A 182 17.52 -15.44 5.74
CA PRO A 182 18.07 -14.81 6.94
C PRO A 182 17.03 -14.09 7.80
N TYR A 183 16.03 -13.47 7.16
CA TYR A 183 14.98 -12.72 7.86
C TYR A 183 13.70 -13.54 8.06
N GLN A 184 13.75 -14.85 7.80
CA GLN A 184 12.69 -15.83 8.06
C GLN A 184 11.35 -15.44 7.42
N ILE A 185 11.39 -14.92 6.19
CA ILE A 185 10.17 -14.54 5.47
C ILE A 185 9.42 -15.82 5.09
N LYS A 186 8.17 -15.94 5.54
CA LYS A 186 7.29 -17.08 5.23
C LYS A 186 6.28 -16.75 4.13
N SER A 187 5.74 -15.54 4.12
CA SER A 187 4.80 -15.08 3.08
C SER A 187 4.97 -13.59 2.78
N VAL A 188 4.51 -13.16 1.60
CA VAL A 188 4.56 -11.74 1.19
C VAL A 188 3.19 -11.26 0.78
N LEU A 189 2.78 -10.11 1.29
CA LEU A 189 1.47 -9.51 1.03
C LEU A 189 1.67 -8.09 0.49
N GLY A 190 1.10 -7.81 -0.68
CA GLY A 190 1.07 -6.49 -1.30
C GLY A 190 -0.34 -5.93 -1.28
N LEU A 191 -0.49 -4.67 -0.91
CA LEU A 191 -1.77 -3.99 -0.73
C LEU A 191 -1.73 -2.66 -1.46
N GLY A 192 -2.59 -2.45 -2.44
CA GLY A 192 -2.45 -1.27 -3.27
C GLY A 192 -3.62 -1.05 -4.19
N GLY A 193 -3.47 -0.07 -5.07
CA GLY A 193 -4.45 0.24 -6.07
C GLY A 193 -4.13 1.52 -6.82
N MET A 194 -4.94 1.78 -7.85
CA MET A 194 -4.87 3.00 -8.63
C MET A 194 -5.58 4.15 -7.91
N LEU A 195 -4.95 5.32 -7.91
CA LEU A 195 -5.47 6.58 -7.44
C LEU A 195 -6.18 7.33 -8.59
N PRO A 196 -7.03 8.33 -8.31
CA PRO A 196 -7.74 9.08 -9.36
C PRO A 196 -6.84 9.75 -10.40
N SER A 197 -5.60 10.07 -10.04
CA SER A 197 -4.58 10.60 -10.96
C SER A 197 -4.06 9.58 -11.99
N GLY A 198 -4.44 8.31 -11.88
CA GLY A 198 -3.87 7.20 -12.66
C GLY A 198 -2.55 6.67 -12.09
N ASN A 199 -2.01 7.27 -11.03
CA ASN A 199 -0.86 6.72 -10.31
C ASN A 199 -1.28 5.49 -9.48
N ILE A 200 -0.37 4.53 -9.31
CA ILE A 200 -0.57 3.37 -8.46
C ILE A 200 0.21 3.58 -7.16
N PHE A 201 -0.34 3.12 -6.04
CA PHE A 201 0.43 2.92 -4.83
C PHE A 201 0.37 1.45 -4.40
N VAL A 202 1.38 1.00 -3.68
CA VAL A 202 1.43 -0.34 -3.13
C VAL A 202 2.24 -0.40 -1.84
N MET A 203 1.69 -1.05 -0.82
CA MET A 203 2.37 -1.41 0.41
C MET A 203 2.73 -2.89 0.36
N ILE A 204 3.99 -3.25 0.60
CA ILE A 204 4.46 -4.64 0.59
C ILE A 204 4.92 -5.01 2.00
N LEU A 205 4.37 -6.10 2.54
CA LEU A 205 4.66 -6.68 3.83
C LEU A 205 5.40 -8.00 3.62
N PHE A 206 6.62 -8.10 4.12
CA PHE A 206 7.40 -9.33 4.15
C PHE A 206 7.23 -9.98 5.54
N SER A 207 6.36 -10.98 5.62
CA SER A 207 5.85 -11.55 6.87
C SER A 207 6.66 -12.76 7.33
N LYS A 208 6.96 -12.83 8.63
CA LYS A 208 7.49 -14.01 9.33
C LYS A 208 6.42 -15.06 9.63
N VAL A 209 5.17 -14.73 9.35
CA VAL A 209 4.00 -15.61 9.47
C VAL A 209 3.57 -16.05 8.08
N GLN A 210 3.19 -17.33 7.96
CA GLN A 210 2.50 -17.84 6.78
C GLN A 210 1.02 -17.49 6.92
N ILE A 211 0.60 -16.41 6.26
CA ILE A 211 -0.77 -15.89 6.36
C ILE A 211 -1.71 -16.85 5.59
N PRO A 212 -2.81 -17.35 6.17
CA PRO A 212 -3.77 -18.14 5.40
C PRO A 212 -4.30 -17.34 4.19
N VAL A 213 -4.45 -17.99 3.03
CA VAL A 213 -4.87 -17.35 1.77
C VAL A 213 -6.19 -16.57 1.95
N ASP A 214 -7.18 -17.17 2.62
CA ASP A 214 -8.47 -16.51 2.87
C ASP A 214 -8.31 -15.24 3.72
N LEU A 215 -7.41 -15.26 4.70
CA LEU A 215 -7.10 -14.10 5.53
C LEU A 215 -6.35 -13.03 4.72
N ALA A 216 -5.40 -13.43 3.86
CA ALA A 216 -4.68 -12.51 2.97
C ALA A 216 -5.65 -11.70 2.09
N TYR A 217 -6.69 -12.33 1.56
CA TYR A 217 -7.72 -11.64 0.78
C TYR A 217 -8.55 -10.63 1.59
N LEU A 218 -8.66 -10.78 2.90
CA LEU A 218 -9.36 -9.79 3.74
C LEU A 218 -8.59 -8.47 3.87
N PHE A 219 -7.28 -8.46 3.60
CA PHE A 219 -6.50 -7.22 3.59
C PHE A 219 -6.88 -6.26 2.46
N LYS A 220 -7.77 -6.66 1.55
CA LYS A 220 -8.43 -5.74 0.61
C LYS A 220 -9.08 -4.55 1.32
N TRP A 221 -9.57 -4.72 2.55
CA TRP A 221 -10.10 -3.61 3.35
C TRP A 221 -9.03 -2.59 3.65
N VAL A 222 -7.88 -3.06 4.14
CA VAL A 222 -6.71 -2.22 4.43
C VAL A 222 -6.30 -1.43 3.18
N ALA A 223 -6.23 -2.09 2.03
CA ALA A 223 -5.91 -1.43 0.76
C ALA A 223 -6.94 -0.36 0.36
N VAL A 224 -8.25 -0.63 0.50
CA VAL A 224 -9.31 0.35 0.21
C VAL A 224 -9.18 1.59 1.10
N TYR A 225 -8.95 1.40 2.41
CA TYR A 225 -8.78 2.51 3.33
C TYR A 225 -7.49 3.30 3.08
N ALA A 226 -6.38 2.61 2.80
CA ALA A 226 -5.13 3.25 2.43
C ALA A 226 -5.30 4.09 1.15
N ARG A 227 -6.05 3.60 0.16
CA ARG A 227 -6.36 4.33 -1.07
C ARG A 227 -7.15 5.61 -0.79
N VAL A 228 -8.13 5.56 0.11
CA VAL A 228 -8.93 6.75 0.47
C VAL A 228 -8.04 7.82 1.12
N ALA A 229 -7.17 7.42 2.04
CA ALA A 229 -6.21 8.34 2.66
C ALA A 229 -5.22 8.90 1.64
N ALA A 230 -4.60 8.05 0.82
CA ALA A 230 -3.67 8.48 -0.25
C ALA A 230 -4.34 9.43 -1.26
N THR A 231 -5.59 9.18 -1.63
CA THR A 231 -6.36 10.06 -2.53
C THR A 231 -6.57 11.45 -1.92
N SER A 232 -6.79 11.52 -0.60
CA SER A 232 -7.02 12.79 0.10
C SER A 232 -5.74 13.63 0.14
N VAL A 233 -4.59 13.00 0.36
CA VAL A 233 -3.28 13.67 0.38
C VAL A 233 -2.82 14.04 -1.03
N GLU A 234 -3.10 13.21 -2.05
CA GLU A 234 -2.72 13.51 -3.44
C GLU A 234 -3.33 14.82 -3.95
N LYS A 235 -4.54 15.18 -3.50
CA LYS A 235 -5.17 16.46 -3.82
C LYS A 235 -4.41 17.68 -3.30
N LYS A 236 -3.56 17.52 -2.28
CA LYS A 236 -2.71 18.59 -1.74
C LYS A 236 -1.48 18.86 -2.62
N GLY A 237 -1.09 17.92 -3.48
CA GLY A 237 0.02 18.06 -4.42
C GLY A 237 1.43 17.93 -3.83
N ILE A 238 1.59 17.91 -2.50
CA ILE A 238 2.90 17.77 -1.84
C ILE A 238 3.22 16.28 -1.69
N ILE A 239 4.28 15.84 -2.37
CA ILE A 239 4.65 14.42 -2.41
C ILE A 239 5.81 14.12 -1.48
N PHE A 240 6.96 14.77 -1.69
CA PHE A 240 8.18 14.54 -0.92
C PHE A 240 8.33 15.61 0.16
N ASP A 241 8.76 15.20 1.33
CA ASP A 241 9.16 16.10 2.40
C ASP A 241 10.69 16.08 2.52
N ASN A 242 11.34 17.21 2.25
CA ASN A 242 12.79 17.32 2.38
C ASN A 242 13.23 17.57 3.83
N THR A 243 12.30 17.68 4.78
CA THR A 243 12.62 17.76 6.20
C THR A 243 12.91 16.37 6.77
N PRO A 244 13.87 16.22 7.71
CA PRO A 244 14.12 14.94 8.37
C PRO A 244 12.88 14.51 9.16
N ILE A 245 12.20 13.45 8.68
CA ILE A 245 11.05 12.87 9.39
C ILE A 245 11.58 12.09 10.60
N ASP A 246 11.35 12.62 11.80
CA ASP A 246 11.70 11.95 13.04
C ASP A 246 10.71 10.82 13.37
N ILE A 247 11.07 9.60 12.94
CA ILE A 247 10.32 8.36 13.18
C ILE A 247 10.17 7.99 14.67
N THR A 248 10.92 8.64 15.57
CA THR A 248 10.85 8.38 17.03
C THR A 248 9.70 9.12 17.71
N ASN A 249 9.17 10.19 17.09
CA ASN A 249 8.15 11.06 17.67
C ASN A 249 6.73 10.88 17.08
N VAL A 250 6.54 9.94 16.13
CA VAL A 250 5.22 9.63 15.52
C VAL A 250 4.20 9.10 16.53
N SER A 251 4.60 8.80 17.79
CA SER A 251 3.71 8.27 18.83
C SER A 251 3.39 9.22 20.00
N LYS A 252 3.56 10.55 19.90
CA LYS A 252 3.24 11.47 21.02
C LYS A 252 2.18 12.53 20.81
N ASN A 253 1.53 12.61 19.64
CA ASN A 253 0.35 13.48 19.46
C ASN A 253 -0.96 12.68 19.30
N SER A 254 -1.14 11.66 20.15
CA SER A 254 -2.49 11.24 20.53
C SER A 254 -2.98 12.19 21.62
N SER A 255 -3.27 13.45 21.26
CA SER A 255 -4.11 14.28 22.11
C SER A 255 -5.43 13.53 22.26
N ASN A 256 -5.80 13.20 23.49
CA ASN A 256 -7.08 12.64 23.91
C ASN A 256 -8.23 13.56 23.50
N LYS A 257 -8.53 13.61 22.21
CA LYS A 257 -9.79 14.11 21.70
C LYS A 257 -10.60 12.86 21.44
N GLN A 258 -11.50 12.56 22.37
CA GLN A 258 -12.60 11.65 22.14
C GLN A 258 -13.50 12.29 21.08
N ILE A 259 -13.05 12.27 19.82
CA ILE A 259 -13.86 12.70 18.70
C ILE A 259 -14.82 11.53 18.48
N HIS A 260 -16.11 11.77 18.62
CA HIS A 260 -17.12 10.88 18.04
C HIS A 260 -16.90 10.92 16.52
N GLN A 261 -16.09 9.99 16.00
CA GLN A 261 -15.57 10.01 14.63
C GLN A 261 -16.65 9.57 13.64
N VAL A 262 -17.17 10.54 12.90
CA VAL A 262 -18.02 10.38 11.71
C VAL A 262 -17.16 9.75 10.58
N ILE A 263 -17.47 8.53 10.15
CA ILE A 263 -16.67 7.79 9.15
C ILE A 263 -17.00 8.30 7.72
N ASN A 264 -16.13 9.08 7.07
CA ASN A 264 -16.49 9.72 5.77
C ASN A 264 -16.18 8.93 4.49
N PHE A 265 -17.03 8.02 4.04
CA PHE A 265 -16.96 7.33 2.75
C PHE A 265 -17.39 8.12 1.50
N GLN A 266 -17.48 9.45 1.55
CA GLN A 266 -17.97 10.25 0.41
C GLN A 266 -17.17 9.95 -0.89
N GLY A 267 -17.89 9.62 -1.97
CA GLY A 267 -17.33 9.32 -3.29
C GLY A 267 -16.58 7.99 -3.42
N ALA A 268 -16.53 7.15 -2.37
CA ALA A 268 -15.76 5.91 -2.39
C ALA A 268 -16.43 4.83 -3.24
N ASN A 269 -15.66 4.07 -4.04
CA ASN A 269 -16.17 2.82 -4.59
C ASN A 269 -16.06 1.69 -3.56
N LEU A 270 -17.21 1.27 -3.06
CA LEU A 270 -17.45 0.26 -2.03
C LEU A 270 -18.30 -0.91 -2.56
N GLN A 271 -18.34 -1.10 -3.88
CA GLN A 271 -19.09 -2.18 -4.52
C GLN A 271 -18.63 -3.54 -3.97
N GLY A 272 -19.57 -4.37 -3.51
CA GLY A 272 -19.29 -5.70 -2.97
C GLY A 272 -18.61 -5.73 -1.59
N VAL A 273 -18.44 -4.58 -0.92
CA VAL A 273 -17.76 -4.52 0.38
C VAL A 273 -18.66 -5.11 1.46
N ASN A 274 -18.13 -6.02 2.28
CA ASN A 274 -18.84 -6.58 3.42
C ASN A 274 -18.55 -5.80 4.71
N PHE A 275 -19.52 -5.00 5.14
CA PHE A 275 -19.60 -4.25 6.39
C PHE A 275 -20.37 -4.97 7.50
N GLN A 276 -20.73 -6.24 7.37
CA GLN A 276 -21.48 -6.97 8.40
C GLN A 276 -20.77 -6.88 9.76
N GLY A 277 -21.51 -6.44 10.79
CA GLY A 277 -20.97 -6.19 12.13
C GLY A 277 -20.17 -4.89 12.30
N ALA A 278 -20.00 -4.07 11.26
CA ALA A 278 -19.30 -2.79 11.37
C ALA A 278 -20.18 -1.72 12.04
N ASN A 279 -19.63 -0.99 13.02
CA ASN A 279 -20.30 0.21 13.53
C ASN A 279 -20.12 1.37 12.53
N LEU A 280 -21.12 1.60 11.69
CA LEU A 280 -21.16 2.69 10.70
C LEU A 280 -21.99 3.89 11.18
N GLN A 281 -22.28 4.00 12.47
CA GLN A 281 -23.07 5.12 13.00
C GLN A 281 -22.38 6.45 12.71
N GLY A 282 -23.08 7.35 12.02
CA GLY A 282 -22.54 8.64 11.60
C GLY A 282 -21.58 8.55 10.40
N ALA A 283 -21.51 7.44 9.67
CA ALA A 283 -20.69 7.38 8.47
C ALA A 283 -21.31 8.19 7.30
N ASN A 284 -20.53 9.04 6.63
CA ASN A 284 -20.95 9.79 5.44
C ASN A 284 -20.71 8.93 4.18
N PHE A 285 -21.77 8.47 3.52
CA PHE A 285 -21.70 7.69 2.27
C PHE A 285 -22.06 8.50 1.01
N GLN A 286 -22.07 9.83 1.08
CA GLN A 286 -22.53 10.67 -0.02
C GLN A 286 -21.75 10.38 -1.31
N GLY A 287 -22.44 9.97 -2.38
CA GLY A 287 -21.81 9.62 -3.65
C GLY A 287 -20.92 8.37 -3.65
N ALA A 288 -20.94 7.57 -2.58
CA ALA A 288 -20.24 6.28 -2.56
C ALA A 288 -20.98 5.25 -3.42
N ASN A 289 -20.26 4.45 -4.20
CA ASN A 289 -20.84 3.29 -4.90
C ASN A 289 -20.90 2.10 -3.94
N LEU A 290 -22.08 1.81 -3.40
CA LEU A 290 -22.31 0.70 -2.45
C LEU A 290 -22.92 -0.55 -3.12
N GLN A 291 -22.97 -0.63 -4.46
CA GLN A 291 -23.65 -1.72 -5.15
C GLN A 291 -23.15 -3.09 -4.68
N GLY A 292 -24.04 -3.99 -4.24
CA GLY A 292 -23.68 -5.31 -3.73
C GLY A 292 -22.90 -5.32 -2.40
N ALA A 293 -22.73 -4.18 -1.72
CA ALA A 293 -22.10 -4.14 -0.40
C ALA A 293 -22.99 -4.86 0.64
N ILE A 294 -22.41 -5.65 1.55
CA ILE A 294 -23.15 -6.23 2.69
C ILE A 294 -23.11 -5.20 3.82
N MET A 295 -24.25 -4.69 4.25
CA MET A 295 -24.38 -3.68 5.30
C MET A 295 -24.19 -4.30 6.71
N PRO A 296 -24.05 -3.48 7.77
CA PRO A 296 -23.84 -3.99 9.14
C PRO A 296 -24.86 -5.01 9.63
N ASP A 297 -26.10 -4.87 9.20
CA ASP A 297 -27.22 -5.77 9.49
C ASP A 297 -27.22 -7.06 8.64
N GLY A 298 -26.23 -7.24 7.76
CA GLY A 298 -26.14 -8.37 6.85
C GLY A 298 -26.94 -8.20 5.56
N SER A 299 -27.64 -7.08 5.35
CA SER A 299 -28.38 -6.83 4.12
C SER A 299 -27.45 -6.52 2.95
N ILE A 300 -27.82 -6.88 1.72
CA ILE A 300 -27.05 -6.51 0.53
C ILE A 300 -27.61 -5.19 -0.01
N TYR A 301 -26.79 -4.15 -0.01
CA TYR A 301 -27.10 -2.88 -0.63
C TYR A 301 -27.22 -3.05 -2.14
N THR A 302 -28.38 -2.70 -2.68
CA THR A 302 -28.62 -2.66 -4.12
C THR A 302 -29.11 -1.25 -4.45
N ALA A 303 -28.39 -0.57 -5.33
CA ALA A 303 -28.86 0.70 -5.87
C ALA A 303 -30.10 0.43 -6.72
N LYS A 304 -31.15 1.24 -6.51
CA LYS A 304 -32.30 1.29 -7.41
C LYS A 304 -31.95 2.08 -8.66
#